data_AF-A0A2P4SQC0-F1
#
_entry.id   AF-A0A2P4SQC0-F1
#
_cell.length_a   1.000
_cell.length_b   1.000
_cell.length_c   1.000
_cell.angle_alpha   90.00
_cell.angle_beta   90.00
_cell.angle_gamma   90.00
#
_symmetry.space_group_name_H-M   'P 1'
#
loop_
_entity.id
_entity.type
_entity.pdbx_description
1 polymer ?
#
loop_
_entity_poly.entity_id
_entity_poly.type
_entity_poly.pdbx_seq_one_letter_code
_entity_poly.pdbx_strand_id
1 'polypeptide(L)'
;MQAEVSGVPEHLASCVRPDLRISPGNSQSCSAYRGDKQLSYSFLFPPQLSSSAEAKYDAFLITNIIPMYPAFKKVWNYFQRVLVKRYATERNGVNVISGPIFDYDYDGLHDTPEKIKQFVEGSAIPVPTHYYAIITSCLDFTQPADKCDGPLSVLSYILPHRPDNDESCNVSSAA
;
A
#
# COMPACT_ATOMS: atom_id res chain seq x y z
N MET A 1 -22.15 -2.51 -21.20
CA MET A 1 -22.13 -1.04 -21.09
C MET A 1 -20.70 -0.64 -20.81
N GLN A 2 -20.04 -0.06 -21.81
CA GLN A 2 -18.60 0.16 -21.83
C GLN A 2 -18.28 1.50 -21.15
N ALA A 3 -17.42 1.42 -20.14
CA ALA A 3 -16.53 2.44 -19.55
C ALA A 3 -16.97 3.92 -19.52
N GLU A 4 -17.04 4.47 -18.31
CA GLU A 4 -16.41 5.76 -18.02
C GLU A 4 -15.39 5.59 -16.90
N VAL A 5 -14.12 5.62 -17.31
CA VAL A 5 -13.00 5.88 -16.41
C VAL A 5 -13.05 7.37 -16.13
N SER A 6 -13.81 7.81 -15.13
CA SER A 6 -13.77 9.21 -14.71
C SER A 6 -12.38 9.50 -14.15
N GLY A 7 -11.61 10.21 -14.97
CA GLY A 7 -10.27 10.67 -14.69
C GLY A 7 -10.22 11.41 -13.37
N VAL A 8 -9.24 11.05 -12.57
CA VAL A 8 -8.77 11.87 -11.46
C VAL A 8 -8.43 13.25 -12.04
N PRO A 9 -9.06 14.35 -11.57
CA PRO A 9 -8.80 15.69 -12.09
C PRO A 9 -7.31 16.00 -12.24
N GLU A 10 -6.92 16.70 -13.31
CA GLU A 10 -5.53 17.01 -13.65
C GLU A 10 -4.79 17.80 -12.54
N HIS A 11 -5.50 18.54 -11.68
CA HIS A 11 -4.92 19.19 -10.50
C HIS A 11 -4.54 18.22 -9.36
N LEU A 12 -5.02 16.97 -9.42
CA LEU A 12 -4.60 15.85 -8.57
C LEU A 12 -3.47 15.03 -9.23
N ALA A 13 -3.11 15.32 -10.48
CA ALA A 13 -1.94 14.72 -11.14
C ALA A 13 -0.60 15.21 -10.55
N SER A 14 -0.65 16.16 -9.62
CA SER A 14 0.51 16.70 -8.91
C SER A 14 0.67 16.08 -7.51
N CYS A 15 0.96 14.79 -7.50
CA CYS A 15 1.55 13.96 -6.43
C CYS A 15 0.75 13.69 -5.14
N VAL A 16 0.61 14.57 -4.15
CA VAL A 16 -0.21 14.35 -2.92
C VAL A 16 -0.20 15.63 -2.08
N ARG A 17 -1.11 15.74 -1.11
CA ARG A 17 -1.19 16.91 -0.20
C ARG A 17 -0.11 16.81 0.90
N PRO A 18 0.57 17.91 1.25
CA PRO A 18 1.43 17.94 2.44
C PRO A 18 0.64 17.66 3.72
N ASP A 19 1.28 17.01 4.69
CA ASP A 19 0.73 16.82 6.04
C ASP A 19 1.36 17.85 6.99
N LEU A 20 0.57 18.83 7.41
CA LEU A 20 1.05 19.93 8.26
C LEU A 20 1.45 19.50 9.67
N ARG A 21 1.12 18.26 10.07
CA ARG A 21 1.53 17.70 11.36
C ARG A 21 2.98 17.25 11.35
N ILE A 22 3.58 17.04 10.18
CA ILE A 22 4.96 16.58 10.00
C ILE A 22 5.81 17.70 9.40
N SER A 23 7.02 17.88 9.93
CA SER A 23 7.93 18.90 9.40
C SER A 23 8.37 18.55 7.97
N PRO A 24 8.70 19.55 7.13
CA PRO A 24 9.14 19.30 5.76
C PRO A 24 10.40 18.41 5.68
N GLY A 25 11.35 18.55 6.61
CA GLY A 25 12.58 17.74 6.66
C GLY A 25 12.35 16.26 7.01
N ASN A 26 11.22 15.95 7.65
CA ASN A 26 10.80 14.58 7.97
C ASN A 26 9.70 14.06 7.04
N SER A 27 9.37 14.81 5.98
CA SER A 27 8.35 14.44 5.01
C SER A 27 9.01 13.93 3.73
N GLN A 28 8.36 12.97 3.07
CA GLN A 28 8.77 12.53 1.75
C GLN A 28 8.54 13.66 0.71
N SER A 29 9.25 13.60 -0.41
CA SER A 29 9.09 14.57 -1.50
C SER A 29 8.49 13.94 -2.75
N CYS A 30 7.46 14.60 -3.27
CA CYS A 30 6.88 14.32 -4.57
C CYS A 30 7.84 14.46 -5.75
N SER A 31 8.86 15.31 -5.64
CA SER A 31 9.86 15.45 -6.68
C SER A 31 10.74 14.21 -6.82
N ALA A 32 11.00 13.49 -5.72
CA ALA A 32 11.76 12.24 -5.76
C ALA A 32 11.06 11.19 -6.62
N TYR A 33 9.76 10.99 -6.40
CA TYR A 33 8.94 10.07 -7.17
C TYR A 33 8.74 10.45 -8.65
N ARG A 34 8.83 11.74 -9.00
CA ARG A 34 8.81 12.17 -10.40
C ARG A 34 10.15 11.99 -11.10
N GLY A 35 11.24 12.06 -10.33
CA GLY A 35 12.60 11.90 -10.84
C GLY A 35 12.97 10.44 -11.10
N ASP A 36 12.49 9.52 -10.27
CA ASP A 36 12.75 8.09 -10.38
C ASP A 36 11.96 7.46 -11.55
N LYS A 37 12.67 6.75 -12.44
CA LYS A 37 12.07 6.11 -13.63
C LYS A 37 11.54 4.70 -13.36
N GLN A 38 11.92 4.08 -12.25
CA GLN A 38 11.62 2.68 -11.91
C GLN A 38 10.55 2.59 -10.83
N LEU A 39 10.55 3.51 -9.87
CA LEU A 39 9.62 3.53 -8.75
C LEU A 39 8.52 4.57 -8.93
N SER A 40 7.34 4.21 -8.44
CA SER A 40 6.23 5.13 -8.23
C SER A 40 5.91 5.15 -6.74
N TYR A 41 4.72 5.59 -6.39
CA TYR A 41 4.18 5.53 -5.03
C TYR A 41 2.79 4.91 -5.03
N SER A 42 2.38 4.39 -3.88
CA SER A 42 0.99 4.01 -3.60
C SER A 42 0.63 4.41 -2.17
N PHE A 43 -0.53 3.97 -1.68
CA PHE A 43 -1.07 4.35 -0.37
C PHE A 43 -1.14 3.14 0.58
N LEU A 44 -0.80 3.32 1.85
CA LEU A 44 -1.01 2.30 2.89
C LEU A 44 -2.50 2.14 3.20
N PHE A 45 -3.19 3.23 3.53
CA PHE A 45 -4.64 3.28 3.58
C PHE A 45 -5.21 3.63 2.20
N PRO A 46 -6.01 2.76 1.56
CA PRO A 46 -6.53 2.99 0.21
C PRO A 46 -7.60 4.10 0.20
N PRO A 47 -7.40 5.21 -0.54
CA PRO A 47 -8.39 6.30 -0.61
C PRO A 47 -9.79 5.86 -1.06
N GLN A 48 -9.90 4.72 -1.73
CA GLN A 48 -11.13 4.16 -2.29
C GLN A 48 -12.01 3.50 -1.22
N LEU A 49 -11.46 3.23 -0.03
CA LEU A 49 -12.20 2.73 1.14
C LEU A 49 -12.54 3.84 2.14
N SER A 50 -12.32 5.11 1.78
CA SER A 50 -12.72 6.24 2.62
C SER A 50 -14.24 6.28 2.77
N SER A 51 -14.72 6.63 3.97
CA SER A 51 -16.14 6.65 4.31
C SER A 51 -16.94 7.77 3.62
N SER A 52 -16.27 8.86 3.23
CA SER A 52 -16.88 9.99 2.51
C SER A 52 -15.90 10.64 1.53
N ALA A 53 -16.40 11.57 0.70
CA ALA A 53 -15.56 12.36 -0.19
C ALA A 53 -14.59 13.27 0.58
N GLU A 54 -15.01 13.77 1.74
CA GLU A 54 -14.22 14.60 2.64
C GLU A 54 -13.10 13.77 3.29
N ALA A 55 -13.42 12.61 3.85
CA ALA A 55 -12.43 11.69 4.45
C ALA A 55 -11.40 11.20 3.43
N LYS A 56 -11.76 11.15 2.15
CA LYS A 56 -10.84 10.78 1.07
C LYS A 56 -9.66 11.76 0.94
N TYR A 57 -9.83 13.03 1.30
CA TYR A 57 -8.74 14.00 1.30
C TYR A 57 -7.66 13.69 2.33
N ASP A 58 -8.00 13.01 3.43
CA ASP A 58 -7.04 12.59 4.46
C ASP A 58 -6.20 11.40 3.98
N ALA A 59 -6.78 10.55 3.13
CA ALA A 59 -6.06 9.45 2.51
C ALA A 59 -5.02 9.91 1.47
N PHE A 60 -5.15 11.14 0.93
CA PHE A 60 -4.23 11.73 -0.05
C PHE A 60 -3.09 12.56 0.58
N LEU A 61 -2.79 12.34 1.85
CA LEU A 61 -1.64 12.98 2.52
C LEU A 61 -0.32 12.29 2.14
N ILE A 62 0.76 13.07 2.07
CA ILE A 62 2.14 12.60 1.84
C ILE A 62 2.60 11.58 2.90
N THR A 63 2.02 11.60 4.08
CA THR A 63 2.31 10.66 5.18
C THR A 63 1.68 9.29 4.99
N ASN A 64 0.76 9.15 4.03
CA ASN A 64 0.13 7.87 3.68
C ASN A 64 0.79 7.22 2.45
N ILE A 65 1.75 7.89 1.80
CA ILE A 65 2.40 7.35 0.60
C ILE A 65 3.63 6.50 0.91
N ILE A 66 3.84 5.50 0.07
CA ILE A 66 4.93 4.53 0.18
C ILE A 66 5.52 4.20 -1.21
N PRO A 67 6.84 4.02 -1.34
CA PRO A 67 7.49 3.76 -2.62
C PRO A 67 7.12 2.37 -3.15
N MET A 68 6.59 2.32 -4.36
CA MET A 68 6.15 1.06 -4.97
C MET A 68 6.56 0.94 -6.43
N TYR A 69 7.12 -0.20 -6.81
CA TYR A 69 7.31 -0.58 -8.21
C TYR A 69 5.96 -0.64 -8.93
N PRO A 70 5.87 -0.16 -10.18
CA PRO A 70 4.64 -0.20 -10.97
C PRO A 70 4.05 -1.62 -11.12
N ALA A 71 4.88 -2.65 -11.23
CA ALA A 71 4.43 -4.04 -11.30
C ALA A 71 3.75 -4.48 -9.99
N PHE A 72 4.40 -4.25 -8.86
CA PHE A 72 3.86 -4.54 -7.53
C PHE A 72 2.60 -3.71 -7.21
N LYS A 73 2.57 -2.44 -7.62
CA LYS A 73 1.39 -1.57 -7.43
C LYS A 73 0.12 -2.16 -8.04
N LYS A 74 0.21 -2.96 -9.11
CA LYS A 74 -0.94 -3.71 -9.66
C LYS A 74 -1.46 -4.76 -8.67
N VAL A 75 -0.56 -5.54 -8.07
CA VAL A 75 -0.88 -6.53 -7.03
C VAL A 75 -1.49 -5.84 -5.81
N TRP A 76 -0.84 -4.78 -5.32
CA TRP A 76 -1.29 -4.02 -4.15
C TRP A 76 -2.67 -3.39 -4.35
N ASN A 77 -2.91 -2.76 -5.50
CA ASN A 77 -4.20 -2.16 -5.81
C ASN A 77 -5.32 -3.21 -5.93
N TYR A 78 -5.03 -4.38 -6.49
CA TYR A 78 -5.98 -5.48 -6.54
C TYR A 78 -6.29 -6.01 -5.13
N PHE A 79 -5.26 -6.22 -4.31
CA PHE A 79 -5.38 -6.61 -2.91
C PHE A 79 -6.29 -5.64 -2.14
N GLN A 80 -5.97 -4.35 -2.13
CA GLN A 80 -6.72 -3.35 -1.38
C GLN A 80 -8.15 -3.14 -1.90
N ARG A 81 -8.33 -3.06 -3.23
CA ARG A 81 -9.64 -2.71 -3.80
C ARG A 81 -10.60 -3.88 -3.88
N VAL A 82 -10.08 -5.08 -4.15
CA VAL A 82 -10.89 -6.27 -4.44
C VAL A 82 -10.86 -7.23 -3.26
N LEU A 83 -9.67 -7.67 -2.84
CA LEU A 83 -9.56 -8.73 -1.84
C LEU A 83 -9.97 -8.26 -0.44
N VAL A 84 -9.50 -7.10 0.02
CA VAL A 84 -9.89 -6.57 1.34
C VAL A 84 -11.40 -6.38 1.44
N LYS A 85 -12.04 -5.82 0.40
CA LYS A 85 -13.50 -5.67 0.36
C LYS A 85 -14.21 -7.02 0.41
N ARG A 86 -13.72 -8.02 -0.32
CA ARG A 86 -14.26 -9.38 -0.30
C ARG A 86 -14.15 -10.00 1.09
N TYR A 87 -12.98 -9.90 1.74
CA TYR A 87 -12.78 -10.42 3.09
C TYR A 87 -13.68 -9.73 4.12
N ALA A 88 -13.85 -8.41 4.01
CA ALA A 88 -14.79 -7.66 4.86
C ALA A 88 -16.23 -8.20 4.73
N THR A 89 -16.69 -8.48 3.50
CA THR A 89 -18.02 -9.05 3.27
C THR A 89 -18.14 -10.47 3.82
N GLU A 90 -17.14 -11.32 3.59
CA GLU A 90 -17.16 -12.73 4.00
C GLU A 90 -17.01 -12.94 5.51
N ARG A 91 -16.46 -11.95 6.24
CA ARG A 91 -16.06 -12.09 7.65
C ARG A 91 -16.73 -11.08 8.60
N ASN A 92 -17.80 -10.42 8.15
CA ASN A 92 -18.54 -9.41 8.92
C ASN A 92 -17.62 -8.25 9.40
N GLY A 93 -16.88 -7.70 8.45
CA GLY A 93 -15.85 -6.69 8.68
C GLY A 93 -14.47 -7.30 8.92
N VAL A 94 -13.44 -6.50 8.67
CA VAL A 94 -12.04 -6.84 8.95
C VAL A 94 -11.31 -5.61 9.47
N ASN A 95 -10.39 -5.83 10.40
CA ASN A 95 -9.31 -4.90 10.71
C ASN A 95 -8.13 -5.20 9.78
N VAL A 96 -7.52 -4.18 9.20
CA VAL A 96 -6.36 -4.32 8.31
C VAL A 96 -5.22 -3.46 8.83
N ILE A 97 -4.07 -4.08 9.07
CA ILE A 97 -2.81 -3.41 9.38
C ILE A 97 -1.83 -3.73 8.26
N SER A 98 -1.27 -2.73 7.62
CA SER A 98 -0.28 -2.89 6.55
C SER A 98 0.94 -2.01 6.79
N GLY A 99 2.07 -2.42 6.23
CA GLY A 99 3.30 -1.66 6.37
C GLY A 99 4.47 -2.21 5.55
N PRO A 100 5.56 -1.44 5.44
CA PRO A 100 6.78 -1.86 4.78
C PRO A 100 7.60 -2.83 5.66
N ILE A 101 8.40 -3.67 5.01
CA ILE A 101 9.45 -4.48 5.61
C ILE A 101 10.77 -4.17 4.90
N PHE A 102 11.83 -4.01 5.69
CA PHE A 102 13.20 -3.90 5.20
C PHE A 102 13.97 -5.09 5.75
N ASP A 103 14.43 -5.95 4.83
CA ASP A 103 15.20 -7.18 5.09
C ASP A 103 16.07 -7.45 3.86
N TYR A 104 17.16 -6.69 3.74
CA TYR A 104 18.10 -6.66 2.60
C TYR A 104 19.25 -7.66 2.75
N ASP A 105 19.45 -8.23 3.93
CA ASP A 105 20.37 -9.35 4.15
C ASP A 105 19.65 -10.71 4.29
N TYR A 106 18.32 -10.71 4.24
CA TYR A 106 17.47 -11.88 4.14
C TYR A 106 17.58 -12.79 5.36
N ASP A 107 17.85 -12.20 6.54
CA ASP A 107 17.97 -12.92 7.82
C ASP A 107 16.61 -13.12 8.52
N GLY A 108 15.54 -12.53 7.98
CA GLY A 108 14.18 -12.61 8.52
C GLY A 108 13.94 -11.68 9.72
N LEU A 109 14.88 -10.78 10.01
CA LEU A 109 14.77 -9.74 11.04
C LEU A 109 14.61 -8.36 10.38
N HIS A 110 14.29 -7.37 11.20
CA HIS A 110 14.22 -5.99 10.71
C HIS A 110 15.62 -5.43 10.49
N ASP A 111 15.81 -4.75 9.37
CA ASP A 111 17.04 -4.04 9.09
C ASP A 111 17.21 -2.78 9.96
N THR A 112 18.46 -2.50 10.34
CA THR A 112 18.85 -1.15 10.76
C THR A 112 19.03 -0.25 9.53
N PRO A 113 18.99 1.09 9.67
CA PRO A 113 19.14 2.00 8.53
C PRO A 113 20.40 1.76 7.67
N GLU A 114 21.48 1.26 8.27
CA GLU A 114 22.75 0.97 7.59
C GLU A 114 22.69 -0.28 6.71
N LYS A 115 21.76 -1.21 7.00
CA LYS A 115 21.56 -2.42 6.19
C LYS A 115 20.73 -2.16 4.93
N ILE A 116 19.97 -1.05 4.88
CA ILE A 116 19.12 -0.69 3.73
C ILE A 116 19.99 -0.34 2.52
N LYS A 117 19.80 -1.06 1.40
CA LYS A 117 20.67 -0.93 0.21
C LYS A 117 20.06 -0.13 -0.92
N GLN A 118 18.75 0.17 -0.88
CA GLN A 118 18.06 0.83 -1.99
C GLN A 118 17.16 1.96 -1.50
N PHE A 119 17.19 3.04 -2.25
CA PHE A 119 16.44 4.27 -2.01
C PHE A 119 15.81 4.74 -3.32
N VAL A 120 14.72 5.50 -3.23
CA VAL A 120 14.15 6.20 -4.38
C VAL A 120 15.22 7.16 -4.92
N GLU A 121 15.41 7.16 -6.25
CA GLU A 121 16.51 7.84 -6.92
C GLU A 121 16.66 9.31 -6.48
N GLY A 122 17.89 9.69 -6.09
CA GLY A 122 18.20 11.06 -5.66
C GLY A 122 17.56 11.48 -4.33
N SER A 123 17.12 10.53 -3.49
CA SER A 123 16.48 10.82 -2.20
C SER A 123 16.97 9.89 -1.07
N ALA A 124 16.53 10.19 0.16
CA ALA A 124 16.74 9.35 1.34
C ALA A 124 15.53 8.45 1.65
N ILE A 125 14.59 8.27 0.72
CA ILE A 125 13.39 7.47 0.94
C ILE A 125 13.74 6.00 0.71
N PRO A 126 13.73 5.14 1.75
CA PRO A 126 14.14 3.75 1.61
C PRO A 126 13.09 2.93 0.87
N VAL A 127 13.52 1.97 0.06
CA VAL A 127 12.64 1.07 -0.68
C VAL A 127 12.42 -0.20 0.16
N PRO A 128 11.17 -0.60 0.46
CA PRO A 128 10.93 -1.84 1.19
C PRO A 128 11.27 -3.07 0.35
N THR A 129 11.76 -4.15 0.97
CA THR A 129 11.94 -5.44 0.30
C THR A 129 10.63 -6.20 0.19
N HIS A 130 9.73 -5.99 1.16
CA HIS A 130 8.39 -6.56 1.17
C HIS A 130 7.36 -5.56 1.72
N TYR A 131 6.09 -5.86 1.51
CA TYR A 131 4.98 -5.23 2.22
C TYR A 131 4.18 -6.29 2.96
N TYR A 132 3.84 -6.03 4.22
CA TYR A 132 2.95 -6.91 4.97
C TYR A 132 1.52 -6.40 4.98
N ALA A 133 0.58 -7.33 5.15
CA ALA A 133 -0.78 -7.04 5.52
C ALA A 133 -1.28 -8.09 6.51
N ILE A 134 -1.79 -7.66 7.66
CA ILE A 134 -2.42 -8.48 8.68
C ILE A 134 -3.91 -8.15 8.67
N ILE A 135 -4.73 -9.16 8.40
CA ILE A 135 -6.18 -9.05 8.30
C ILE A 135 -6.77 -9.82 9.47
N THR A 136 -7.47 -9.11 10.35
CA THR A 136 -8.06 -9.68 11.56
C THR A 136 -9.58 -9.55 11.52
N SER A 137 -10.29 -10.59 11.91
CA SER A 137 -11.75 -10.60 12.08
C SER A 137 -12.13 -11.37 13.33
N CYS A 138 -13.42 -11.38 13.68
CA CYS A 138 -13.91 -12.34 14.67
C CYS A 138 -13.90 -13.76 14.07
N LEU A 139 -13.57 -14.77 14.88
CA LEU A 139 -13.67 -16.18 14.45
C LEU A 139 -15.15 -16.59 14.29
N ASP A 140 -16.00 -16.09 15.18
CA ASP A 140 -17.45 -16.15 15.05
C ASP A 140 -17.92 -15.02 14.12
N PHE A 141 -18.21 -15.36 12.85
CA PHE A 141 -18.62 -14.40 11.83
C PHE A 141 -20.01 -13.79 12.08
N THR A 142 -20.75 -14.23 13.10
CA THR A 142 -21.99 -13.55 13.51
C THR A 142 -21.71 -12.23 14.24
N GLN A 143 -20.51 -12.09 14.80
CA GLN A 143 -20.06 -10.86 15.46
C GLN A 143 -19.22 -10.01 14.50
N PRO A 144 -19.42 -8.68 14.47
CA PRO A 144 -18.61 -7.82 13.63
C PRO A 144 -17.19 -7.69 14.21
N ALA A 145 -16.20 -7.47 13.34
CA ALA A 145 -14.79 -7.43 13.74
C ALA A 145 -14.46 -6.38 14.83
N ASP A 146 -15.23 -5.29 14.95
CA ASP A 146 -15.05 -4.23 15.94
C ASP A 146 -15.72 -4.52 17.30
N LYS A 147 -16.50 -5.61 17.40
CA LYS A 147 -17.21 -6.03 18.62
C LYS A 147 -17.12 -7.54 18.81
N CYS A 148 -15.92 -8.09 18.69
CA CYS A 148 -15.66 -9.50 18.89
C CYS A 148 -15.36 -9.78 20.36
N ASP A 149 -16.26 -10.51 21.03
CA ASP A 149 -16.07 -10.94 22.42
C ASP A 149 -15.31 -12.28 22.53
N GLY A 150 -15.16 -12.98 21.39
CA GLY A 150 -14.56 -14.31 21.30
C GLY A 150 -13.15 -14.33 20.67
N PRO A 151 -12.68 -15.52 20.24
CA PRO A 151 -11.41 -15.65 19.57
C PRO A 151 -11.36 -14.88 18.24
N LEU A 152 -10.17 -14.41 17.88
CA LEU A 152 -9.91 -13.73 16.61
C LEU A 152 -9.51 -14.74 15.52
N SER A 153 -9.87 -14.45 14.27
CA SER A 153 -9.28 -15.07 13.08
C SER A 153 -8.29 -14.09 12.46
N VAL A 154 -7.10 -14.59 12.13
CA VAL A 154 -6.04 -13.80 11.47
C VAL A 154 -5.64 -14.44 10.13
N LEU A 155 -5.39 -13.59 9.14
CA LEU A 155 -4.80 -13.94 7.85
C LEU A 155 -3.71 -12.91 7.54
N SER A 156 -2.48 -13.37 7.32
CA SER A 156 -1.33 -12.48 7.11
C SER A 156 -0.64 -12.75 5.79
N TYR A 157 -0.14 -11.69 5.16
CA TYR A 157 0.65 -11.71 3.94
C TYR A 157 1.98 -11.01 4.18
N ILE A 158 3.04 -11.54 3.58
CA ILE A 158 4.31 -10.85 3.33
C ILE A 158 4.53 -10.93 1.82
N LEU A 159 4.38 -9.81 1.14
CA LEU A 159 4.37 -9.73 -0.32
C LEU A 159 5.72 -9.18 -0.83
N PRO A 160 6.46 -9.93 -1.66
CA PRO A 160 7.73 -9.47 -2.23
C PRO A 160 7.55 -8.22 -3.09
N HIS A 161 8.28 -7.16 -2.76
CA HIS A 161 8.21 -5.89 -3.46
C HIS A 161 9.17 -5.88 -4.66
N ARG A 162 8.70 -6.42 -5.80
CA ARG A 162 9.50 -6.65 -7.01
C ARG A 162 9.17 -5.70 -8.18
N PRO A 163 10.14 -5.43 -9.07
CA PRO A 163 9.95 -4.59 -10.26
C PRO A 163 9.14 -5.27 -11.39
N ASP A 164 8.99 -6.58 -11.32
CA ASP A 164 8.24 -7.42 -12.27
C ASP A 164 7.24 -8.34 -11.52
N ASN A 165 6.43 -9.08 -12.28
CA ASN A 165 5.50 -10.09 -11.75
C ASN A 165 5.81 -11.48 -12.34
N ASP A 166 7.08 -11.77 -12.62
CA ASP A 166 7.48 -13.02 -13.30
C ASP A 166 7.17 -14.26 -12.47
N GLU A 167 7.17 -14.13 -11.14
CA GLU A 167 6.72 -15.18 -10.20
C GLU A 167 5.27 -15.62 -10.44
N SER A 168 4.42 -14.71 -10.94
CA SER A 168 3.04 -15.02 -11.30
C SER A 168 2.89 -15.57 -12.72
N CYS A 169 4.00 -15.81 -13.43
CA CYS A 169 4.05 -16.27 -14.82
C CYS A 169 3.14 -15.44 -15.75
N ASN A 170 2.90 -14.17 -15.43
CA ASN A 170 2.02 -13.30 -16.20
C ASN A 170 2.78 -12.73 -17.40
N VAL A 171 3.25 -13.62 -18.27
CA VAL A 171 3.76 -13.30 -19.60
C VAL A 171 2.56 -12.89 -20.45
N SER A 172 2.17 -11.62 -20.37
CA SER A 172 1.61 -10.97 -21.55
C SER A 172 2.74 -10.89 -22.56
N SER A 173 2.78 -11.89 -23.45
CA SER A 173 3.65 -12.05 -24.60
C SER A 173 4.25 -10.72 -25.09
N ALA A 174 5.55 -10.54 -24.88
CA ALA A 174 6.34 -9.66 -25.72
C ALA A 174 6.38 -10.28 -27.12
N ALA A 175 5.59 -9.69 -28.02
CA ALA A 175 5.72 -9.79 -29.47
C ALA A 175 5.30 -8.44 -30.06
#